data_AF-A0A3D3LHN9-F1
#
_entry.id   AF-A0A3D3LHN9-F1
#
_cell.length_a   1.000
_cell.length_b   1.000
_cell.length_c   1.000
_cell.angle_alpha   90.00
_cell.angle_beta   90.00
_cell.angle_gamma   90.00
#
_symmetry.space_group_name_H-M   'P 1'
#
loop_
_entity.id
_entity.type
_entity.pdbx_description
1 polymer ?
#
loop_
_entity_poly.entity_id
_entity_poly.type
_entity_poly.pdbx_seq_one_letter_code
_entity_poly.pdbx_strand_id
1 'polypeptide(L)'
;MKTILNALFFASSLALAADPTPPVTQTCQPDKLIAAEAFDKPESFAKEKTPGTDGWRGGIGTWSIKEGAAYAVQEGPSEKRPNGHEAVCEHIVDLGDYVLTGEFKLGPSPQIGFVCRDTNKPNHHQGRVVITPTAIWIQKMSGIAKETRREELKKIG
;
A
#
# COMPACT_ATOMS: atom_id res chain seq x y z
N MET A 1 0.78 -23.20 71.63
CA MET A 1 1.14 -22.24 70.58
C MET A 1 1.84 -22.97 69.45
N LYS A 2 1.17 -23.16 68.30
CA LYS A 2 1.79 -23.67 67.08
C LYS A 2 1.31 -22.79 65.92
N THR A 3 2.17 -21.87 65.50
CA THR A 3 1.93 -20.99 64.37
C THR A 3 2.36 -21.74 63.12
N ILE A 4 1.39 -22.15 62.28
CA ILE A 4 1.67 -22.76 60.98
C ILE A 4 1.71 -21.64 59.95
N LEU A 5 2.89 -21.44 59.37
CA LEU A 5 3.17 -20.43 58.35
C LEU A 5 2.71 -20.98 56.98
N ASN A 6 1.64 -20.44 56.41
CA ASN A 6 1.22 -20.78 55.05
C ASN A 6 2.08 -19.99 54.05
N ALA A 7 2.98 -20.69 53.35
CA ALA A 7 3.71 -20.13 52.21
C ALA A 7 2.82 -20.18 50.96
N LEU A 8 2.40 -19.01 50.46
CA LEU A 8 1.76 -18.88 49.15
C LEU A 8 2.82 -19.04 48.05
N PHE A 9 2.81 -20.18 47.36
CA PHE A 9 3.56 -20.36 46.12
C PHE A 9 2.79 -19.68 44.98
N PHE A 10 3.28 -18.52 44.52
CA PHE A 10 2.88 -17.93 43.25
C PHE A 10 3.51 -18.73 42.11
N ALA A 11 2.75 -19.67 41.54
CA ALA A 11 3.11 -20.32 40.30
C ALA A 11 2.84 -19.34 39.14
N SER A 12 3.84 -18.56 38.77
CA SER A 12 3.80 -17.73 37.56
C SER A 12 3.88 -18.63 36.33
N SER A 13 2.74 -18.98 35.76
CA SER A 13 2.66 -19.61 34.44
C SER A 13 3.10 -18.59 33.38
N LEU A 14 4.36 -18.71 32.95
CA LEU A 14 4.84 -18.10 31.71
C LEU A 14 4.12 -18.79 30.54
N ALA A 15 2.94 -18.29 30.20
CA ALA A 15 2.30 -18.61 28.94
C ALA A 15 3.15 -17.98 27.83
N LEU A 16 4.03 -18.78 27.23
CA LEU A 16 4.65 -18.43 25.95
C LEU A 16 3.51 -18.23 24.95
N ALA A 17 3.34 -17.00 24.48
CA ALA A 17 2.41 -16.71 23.41
C ALA A 17 2.79 -17.59 22.21
N ALA A 18 1.83 -18.38 21.73
CA ALA A 18 2.04 -19.19 20.54
C ALA A 18 2.45 -18.27 19.38
N ASP A 19 3.40 -18.72 18.56
CA ASP A 19 3.76 -18.00 17.35
C ASP A 19 2.50 -17.76 16.50
N PRO A 20 2.23 -16.52 16.06
CA PRO A 20 1.03 -16.22 15.30
C PRO A 20 1.03 -17.07 14.02
N THR A 21 -0.03 -17.86 13.83
CA THR A 21 -0.20 -18.62 12.60
C THR A 21 -0.21 -17.63 11.43
N PRO A 22 0.65 -17.82 10.41
CA PRO A 22 0.63 -16.97 9.23
C PRO A 22 -0.78 -16.97 8.62
N PRO A 23 -1.32 -15.81 8.20
CA PRO A 23 -2.62 -15.77 7.55
C PRO A 23 -2.59 -16.67 6.32
N VAL A 24 -3.58 -17.55 6.19
CA VAL A 24 -3.73 -18.41 5.02
C VAL A 24 -4.05 -17.50 3.83
N THR A 25 -3.20 -17.50 2.81
CA THR A 25 -3.50 -16.81 1.55
C THR A 25 -4.62 -17.56 0.85
N GLN A 26 -5.82 -16.97 0.82
CA GLN A 26 -6.96 -17.51 0.08
C GLN A 26 -7.16 -16.73 -1.20
N THR A 27 -7.36 -17.44 -2.32
CA THR A 27 -7.84 -16.83 -3.56
C THR A 27 -9.34 -16.56 -3.39
N CYS A 28 -9.74 -15.29 -3.35
CA CYS A 28 -11.14 -14.89 -3.36
C CYS A 28 -11.59 -14.59 -4.79
N GLN A 29 -12.91 -14.72 -5.04
CA GLN A 29 -13.52 -14.08 -6.20
C GLN A 29 -13.73 -12.60 -5.86
N PRO A 30 -13.50 -11.68 -6.81
CA PRO A 30 -13.89 -10.28 -6.62
C PRO A 30 -15.38 -10.20 -6.25
N ASP A 31 -15.70 -9.46 -5.20
CA ASP A 31 -17.08 -9.13 -4.83
C ASP A 31 -17.55 -7.90 -5.63
N LYS A 32 -18.58 -7.20 -5.13
CA LYS A 32 -19.12 -5.97 -5.66
C LYS A 32 -18.01 -4.96 -6.00
N LEU A 33 -18.05 -4.49 -7.25
CA LEU A 33 -17.19 -3.41 -7.73
C LEU A 33 -17.36 -2.15 -6.85
N ILE A 34 -16.27 -1.68 -6.26
CA ILE A 34 -16.25 -0.50 -5.38
C ILE A 34 -15.98 0.78 -6.17
N ALA A 35 -15.05 0.72 -7.14
CA ALA A 35 -14.72 1.83 -8.01
C ALA A 35 -14.18 1.30 -9.34
N ALA A 36 -14.48 2.00 -10.42
CA ALA A 36 -13.84 1.82 -11.73
C ALA A 36 -13.61 3.21 -12.32
N GLU A 37 -12.40 3.44 -12.82
CA GLU A 37 -12.01 4.70 -13.42
C GLU A 37 -11.33 4.38 -14.75
N ALA A 38 -11.97 4.80 -15.83
CA ALA A 38 -11.43 4.67 -17.18
C ALA A 38 -10.44 5.79 -17.51
N PHE A 39 -10.39 6.85 -16.68
CA PHE A 39 -9.62 8.07 -16.91
C PHE A 39 -10.01 8.76 -18.22
N ASP A 40 -11.30 8.78 -18.53
CA ASP A 40 -11.90 9.47 -19.67
C ASP A 40 -12.62 10.77 -19.26
N LYS A 41 -12.67 11.06 -17.97
CA LYS A 41 -13.36 12.20 -17.35
C LYS A 41 -12.39 13.31 -16.92
N PRO A 42 -12.50 14.55 -17.45
CA PRO A 42 -11.58 15.64 -17.13
C PRO A 42 -11.43 15.94 -15.62
N GLU A 43 -12.44 15.64 -14.80
CA GLU A 43 -12.44 15.91 -13.37
C GLU A 43 -11.47 15.02 -12.56
N SER A 44 -11.08 13.83 -13.05
CA SER A 44 -10.30 12.85 -12.24
C SER A 44 -8.94 13.37 -11.77
N PHE A 45 -8.39 14.40 -12.44
CA PHE A 45 -7.18 15.11 -12.03
C PHE A 45 -7.29 16.64 -12.12
N ALA A 46 -8.51 17.20 -12.15
CA ALA A 46 -8.70 18.64 -12.34
C ALA A 46 -8.17 19.50 -11.18
N LYS A 47 -8.07 18.93 -9.97
CA LYS A 47 -7.57 19.62 -8.77
C LYS A 47 -6.66 18.71 -7.96
N GLU A 48 -5.45 19.19 -7.68
CA GLU A 48 -4.47 18.46 -6.88
C GLU A 48 -5.06 18.07 -5.50
N LYS A 49 -4.79 16.85 -5.03
CA LYS A 49 -5.23 16.30 -3.73
C LYS A 49 -6.74 16.25 -3.50
N THR A 50 -7.55 16.63 -4.48
CA THR A 50 -9.01 16.51 -4.43
C THR A 50 -9.42 15.30 -5.27
N PRO A 51 -10.18 14.35 -4.74
CA PRO A 51 -10.67 13.22 -5.52
C PRO A 51 -11.68 13.67 -6.58
N GLY A 52 -11.61 13.05 -7.76
CA GLY A 52 -12.67 13.07 -8.76
C GLY A 52 -13.89 12.23 -8.34
N THR A 53 -14.87 12.14 -9.22
CA THR A 53 -16.14 11.43 -8.97
C THR A 53 -15.93 9.98 -8.53
N ASP A 54 -14.96 9.29 -9.13
CA ASP A 54 -14.68 7.88 -8.86
C ASP A 54 -13.61 7.68 -7.76
N GLY A 55 -13.25 8.76 -7.03
CA GLY A 55 -12.43 8.72 -5.82
C GLY A 55 -10.91 8.83 -6.03
N TRP A 56 -10.44 8.80 -7.27
CA TRP A 56 -9.02 8.95 -7.60
C TRP A 56 -8.55 10.40 -7.49
N ARG A 57 -7.32 10.60 -7.04
CA ARG A 57 -6.66 11.92 -6.99
C ARG A 57 -5.17 11.85 -7.31
N GLY A 58 -4.63 12.93 -7.85
CA GLY A 58 -3.18 13.16 -7.91
C GLY A 58 -2.64 13.58 -6.54
N GLY A 59 -1.64 12.86 -6.04
CA GLY A 59 -0.99 13.13 -4.75
C GLY A 59 0.39 13.77 -4.88
N ILE A 60 1.28 13.19 -5.69
CA ILE A 60 2.63 13.69 -5.98
C ILE A 60 2.85 13.72 -7.49
N GLY A 61 3.61 14.70 -7.97
CA GLY A 61 3.85 14.91 -9.39
C GLY A 61 2.63 15.53 -10.07
N THR A 62 2.72 15.68 -11.40
CA THR A 62 1.61 16.19 -12.20
C THR A 62 0.87 15.04 -12.84
N TRP A 63 -0.45 15.01 -12.66
CA TRP A 63 -1.34 14.04 -13.29
C TRP A 63 -2.26 14.75 -14.27
N SER A 64 -2.53 14.07 -15.38
CA SER A 64 -3.41 14.55 -16.45
C SER A 64 -4.02 13.35 -17.16
N ILE A 65 -5.10 13.57 -17.92
CA ILE A 65 -5.63 12.56 -18.82
C ILE A 65 -5.05 12.80 -20.22
N LYS A 66 -4.48 11.75 -20.82
CA LYS A 66 -4.02 11.75 -22.21
C LYS A 66 -4.53 10.51 -22.90
N GLU A 67 -5.22 10.68 -24.02
CA GLU A 67 -5.72 9.57 -24.85
C GLU A 67 -6.56 8.56 -24.04
N GLY A 68 -7.35 9.04 -23.07
CA GLY A 68 -8.17 8.19 -22.21
C GLY A 68 -7.39 7.41 -21.15
N ALA A 69 -6.17 7.83 -20.80
CA ALA A 69 -5.37 7.21 -19.75
C ALA A 69 -4.83 8.23 -18.76
N ALA A 70 -4.69 7.81 -17.49
CA ALA A 70 -3.95 8.57 -16.50
C ALA A 70 -2.48 8.67 -16.89
N TYR A 71 -2.02 9.90 -17.11
CA TYR A 71 -0.64 10.21 -17.47
C TYR A 71 0.04 10.99 -16.36
N ALA A 72 1.18 10.47 -15.90
CA ALA A 72 1.95 11.03 -14.81
C ALA A 72 3.25 11.67 -15.29
N VAL A 73 3.60 12.80 -14.68
CA VAL A 73 4.93 13.40 -14.75
C VAL A 73 5.47 13.47 -13.33
N GLN A 74 6.62 12.83 -13.09
CA GLN A 74 7.28 12.82 -11.79
C GLN A 74 7.67 14.22 -11.32
N GLU A 75 7.79 14.41 -10.02
CA GLU A 75 8.34 15.65 -9.48
C GLU A 75 9.86 15.65 -9.71
N GLY A 76 10.36 16.67 -10.40
CA GLY A 76 11.80 16.86 -10.59
C GLY A 76 12.52 17.23 -9.27
N PRO A 77 13.86 17.25 -9.28
CA PRO A 77 14.65 17.74 -8.15
C PRO A 77 14.21 19.12 -7.64
N SER A 78 14.14 19.27 -6.32
CA SER A 78 13.85 20.52 -5.62
C SER A 78 14.61 20.60 -4.29
N GLU A 79 14.61 21.76 -3.63
CA GLU A 79 15.26 21.92 -2.32
C GLU A 79 14.72 20.93 -1.27
N LYS A 80 13.41 20.65 -1.31
CA LYS A 80 12.77 19.69 -0.40
C LYS A 80 13.01 18.23 -0.83
N ARG A 81 13.27 18.00 -2.12
CA ARG A 81 13.43 16.68 -2.74
C ARG A 81 14.59 16.71 -3.73
N PRO A 82 15.85 16.62 -3.26
CA PRO A 82 17.03 16.80 -4.10
C PRO A 82 17.14 15.78 -5.25
N ASN A 83 16.50 14.62 -5.12
CA ASN A 83 16.49 13.57 -6.12
C ASN A 83 15.17 13.51 -6.92
N GLY A 84 14.28 14.50 -6.73
CA GLY A 84 12.89 14.42 -7.19
C GLY A 84 12.08 13.39 -6.44
N HIS A 85 10.92 13.02 -6.97
CA HIS A 85 10.05 12.01 -6.39
C HIS A 85 9.14 11.39 -7.45
N GLU A 86 8.89 10.08 -7.33
CA GLU A 86 7.91 9.39 -8.17
C GLU A 86 6.54 10.09 -8.12
N ALA A 87 5.85 10.14 -9.26
CA ALA A 87 4.46 10.59 -9.28
C ALA A 87 3.58 9.54 -8.58
N VAL A 88 2.61 10.00 -7.80
CA VAL A 88 1.69 9.15 -7.03
C VAL A 88 0.27 9.61 -7.25
N CYS A 89 -0.60 8.69 -7.67
CA CYS A 89 -2.04 8.83 -7.61
C CYS A 89 -2.59 7.91 -6.51
N GLU A 90 -3.68 8.33 -5.87
CA GLU A 90 -4.21 7.67 -4.69
C GLU A 90 -5.73 7.49 -4.83
N HIS A 91 -6.23 6.40 -4.28
CA HIS A 91 -7.64 6.16 -4.02
C HIS A 91 -7.77 5.84 -2.53
N ILE A 92 -8.44 6.71 -1.77
CA ILE A 92 -8.59 6.54 -0.32
C ILE A 92 -9.96 5.98 -0.03
N VAL A 93 -9.97 4.73 0.43
CA VAL A 93 -11.19 3.98 0.74
C VAL A 93 -10.98 3.17 2.02
N ASP A 94 -12.06 2.99 2.77
CA ASP A 94 -12.11 2.14 3.95
C ASP A 94 -12.48 0.72 3.50
N LEU A 95 -11.45 -0.11 3.27
CA LEU A 95 -11.58 -1.50 2.81
C LEU A 95 -10.73 -2.42 3.67
N GLY A 96 -11.21 -3.66 3.82
CA GLY A 96 -10.39 -4.78 4.29
C GLY A 96 -9.59 -5.38 3.13
N ASP A 97 -9.95 -6.60 2.75
CA ASP A 97 -9.38 -7.23 1.56
C ASP A 97 -9.97 -6.64 0.27
N TYR A 98 -9.15 -6.43 -0.75
CA TYR A 98 -9.61 -5.93 -2.05
C TYR A 98 -8.87 -6.59 -3.22
N VAL A 99 -9.51 -6.57 -4.38
CA VAL A 99 -8.91 -6.93 -5.66
C VAL A 99 -8.81 -5.69 -6.53
N LEU A 100 -7.62 -5.40 -7.03
CA LEU A 100 -7.38 -4.33 -8.01
C LEU A 100 -7.02 -4.95 -9.36
N THR A 101 -7.77 -4.58 -10.39
CA THR A 101 -7.44 -4.87 -11.78
C THR A 101 -7.17 -3.54 -12.47
N GLY A 102 -6.12 -3.48 -13.29
CA GLY A 102 -5.78 -2.28 -14.03
C GLY A 102 -4.82 -2.56 -15.17
N GLU A 103 -4.90 -1.71 -16.18
CA GLU A 103 -3.97 -1.70 -17.31
C GLU A 103 -3.00 -0.53 -17.14
N PHE A 104 -1.76 -0.73 -17.58
CA PHE A 104 -0.73 0.29 -17.45
C PHE A 104 0.29 0.18 -18.59
N LYS A 105 0.98 1.29 -18.84
CA LYS A 105 2.11 1.36 -19.77
C LYS A 105 3.28 2.02 -19.04
N LEU A 106 4.43 1.35 -19.01
CA LEU A 106 5.65 1.87 -18.38
C LEU A 106 6.21 3.09 -19.12
N GLY A 107 6.12 3.11 -20.46
CA GLY A 107 6.75 4.14 -21.26
C GLY A 107 8.26 4.21 -20.94
N PRO A 108 8.82 5.40 -20.62
CA PRO A 108 10.20 5.53 -20.20
C PRO A 108 10.44 5.22 -18.70
N SER A 109 9.38 4.97 -17.91
CA SER A 109 9.54 4.68 -16.48
C SER A 109 10.24 3.34 -16.27
N PRO A 110 11.23 3.23 -15.38
CA PRO A 110 11.89 1.97 -15.08
C PRO A 110 10.98 0.99 -14.31
N GLN A 111 9.93 1.51 -13.64
CA GLN A 111 9.01 0.70 -12.86
C GLN A 111 7.64 1.38 -12.66
N ILE A 112 6.64 0.58 -12.31
CA ILE A 112 5.36 1.01 -11.74
C ILE A 112 5.17 0.29 -10.40
N GLY A 113 4.60 0.97 -9.42
CA GLY A 113 4.35 0.42 -8.10
C GLY A 113 2.90 0.60 -7.67
N PHE A 114 2.22 -0.48 -7.30
CA PHE A 114 0.96 -0.44 -6.59
C PHE A 114 1.25 -0.57 -5.10
N VAL A 115 0.89 0.42 -4.29
CA VAL A 115 1.26 0.49 -2.87
C VAL A 115 0.00 0.56 -2.02
N CYS A 116 -0.10 -0.33 -1.03
CA CYS A 116 -1.20 -0.38 -0.08
C CYS A 116 -0.73 0.20 1.25
N ARG A 117 -1.45 1.19 1.77
CA ARG A 117 -1.14 1.85 3.04
C ARG A 117 -2.41 2.05 3.84
N ASP A 118 -2.28 2.06 5.15
CA ASP A 118 -3.36 2.56 6.00
C ASP A 118 -3.43 4.10 5.96
N THR A 119 -4.46 4.65 6.60
CA THR A 119 -4.66 6.09 6.77
C THR A 119 -4.14 6.62 8.10
N ASN A 120 -3.46 5.79 8.90
CA ASN A 120 -2.90 6.16 10.20
C ASN A 120 -1.86 7.28 10.04
N LYS A 121 -1.57 7.99 11.13
CA LYS A 121 -0.52 9.03 11.17
C LYS A 121 0.49 8.67 12.26
N PRO A 122 1.70 8.18 11.90
CA PRO A 122 2.22 7.93 10.55
C PRO A 122 1.56 6.73 9.82
N ASN A 123 1.49 6.79 8.49
CA ASN A 123 0.90 5.74 7.68
C ASN A 123 1.81 4.49 7.68
N HIS A 124 1.24 3.30 7.85
CA HIS A 124 1.94 2.03 7.65
C HIS A 124 1.83 1.57 6.21
N HIS A 125 2.95 1.11 5.65
CA HIS A 125 2.93 0.35 4.40
C HIS A 125 2.56 -1.10 4.70
N GLN A 126 1.56 -1.63 4.00
CA GLN A 126 1.08 -3.00 4.18
C GLN A 126 1.62 -3.93 3.09
N GLY A 127 1.69 -3.43 1.85
CA GLY A 127 2.15 -4.22 0.72
C GLY A 127 2.51 -3.37 -0.48
N ARG A 128 3.28 -3.95 -1.39
CA ARG A 128 3.62 -3.35 -2.68
C ARG A 128 3.72 -4.42 -3.76
N VAL A 129 3.17 -4.11 -4.92
CA VAL A 129 3.52 -4.79 -6.17
C VAL A 129 4.39 -3.85 -6.97
N VAL A 130 5.58 -4.30 -7.36
CA VAL A 130 6.48 -3.55 -8.26
C VAL A 130 6.56 -4.27 -9.59
N ILE A 131 6.29 -3.54 -10.66
CA ILE A 131 6.35 -4.04 -12.02
C ILE A 131 7.45 -3.30 -12.75
N THR A 132 8.35 -4.06 -13.36
CA THR A 132 9.46 -3.58 -14.18
C THR A 132 9.34 -4.19 -15.57
N PRO A 133 10.12 -3.73 -16.57
CA PRO A 133 10.13 -4.37 -17.89
C PRO A 133 10.44 -5.87 -17.90
N THR A 134 11.07 -6.38 -16.83
CA THR A 134 11.60 -7.77 -16.79
C THR A 134 11.02 -8.62 -15.67
N ALA A 135 10.21 -8.05 -14.77
CA ALA A 135 9.70 -8.79 -13.62
C ALA A 135 8.53 -8.10 -12.91
N ILE A 136 7.71 -8.91 -12.24
CA ILE A 136 6.71 -8.49 -11.25
C ILE A 136 7.16 -9.01 -9.88
N TRP A 137 7.20 -8.12 -8.89
CA TRP A 137 7.59 -8.40 -7.52
C TRP A 137 6.43 -8.13 -6.58
N ILE A 138 6.08 -9.10 -5.74
CA ILE A 138 5.10 -8.95 -4.67
C ILE A 138 5.86 -8.87 -3.35
N GLN A 139 5.68 -7.77 -2.64
CA GLN A 139 6.40 -7.45 -1.41
C GLN A 139 5.41 -7.26 -0.25
N LYS A 140 5.65 -7.97 0.84
CA LYS A 140 5.08 -7.62 2.14
C LYS A 140 5.88 -6.46 2.72
N MET A 141 5.17 -5.46 3.21
CA MET A 141 5.79 -4.31 3.87
C MET A 141 5.31 -4.25 5.31
N SER A 142 6.22 -3.90 6.22
CA SER A 142 5.86 -3.64 7.62
C SER A 142 6.62 -2.43 8.13
N GLY A 143 5.90 -1.51 8.78
CA GLY A 143 6.45 -0.30 9.38
C GLY A 143 6.10 1.00 8.65
N ILE A 144 6.70 2.09 9.13
CA ILE A 144 6.48 3.47 8.68
C ILE A 144 7.74 4.01 8.01
N ALA A 145 7.58 4.76 6.92
CA ALA A 145 8.66 5.51 6.26
C ALA A 145 10.05 4.79 6.26
N LYS A 146 11.05 5.35 6.95
CA LYS A 146 12.45 4.88 6.98
C LYS A 146 12.67 3.55 7.71
N GLU A 147 11.70 3.09 8.49
CA GLU A 147 11.76 1.82 9.23
C GLU A 147 11.05 0.70 8.49
N THR A 148 10.54 0.98 7.29
CA THR A 148 9.77 0.00 6.53
C THR A 148 10.66 -1.17 6.13
N ARG A 149 10.37 -2.34 6.68
CA ARG A 149 10.97 -3.61 6.29
C ARG A 149 10.23 -4.16 5.08
N ARG A 150 10.98 -4.79 4.17
CA ARG A 150 10.45 -5.39 2.94
C ARG A 150 10.83 -6.86 2.93
N GLU A 151 9.83 -7.69 2.70
CA GLU A 151 9.98 -9.12 2.47
C GLU A 151 9.43 -9.43 1.08
N GLU A 152 10.28 -9.95 0.21
CA GLU A 152 9.86 -10.40 -1.11
C GLU A 152 9.13 -11.73 -0.98
N LEU A 153 7.85 -11.75 -1.34
CA LEU A 153 7.02 -12.94 -1.28
C LEU A 153 7.09 -13.75 -2.57
N LYS A 154 7.17 -13.05 -3.72
CA LYS A 154 7.16 -13.68 -5.04
C LYS A 154 7.77 -12.78 -6.11
N LYS A 155 8.57 -13.38 -6.98
CA LYS A 155 9.02 -12.81 -8.25
C LYS A 155 8.49 -13.63 -9.42
N ILE A 156 7.98 -12.95 -10.44
CA ILE A 156 7.50 -13.55 -11.69
C ILE A 156 8.30 -12.93 -12.83
N GLY A 157 8.84 -13.76 -13.73
CA GLY A 157 9.66 -13.38 -14.88
C GLY A 157 9.20 -14.07 -16.15
#